data_AF-A0A8H6GDM2-F1
#
_entry.id   AF-A0A8H6GDM2-F1
#
_cell.length_a   1.000
_cell.length_b   1.000
_cell.length_c   1.000
_cell.angle_alpha   90.00
_cell.angle_beta   90.00
_cell.angle_gamma   90.00
#
_symmetry.space_group_name_H-M   'P 1'
#
loop_
_entity.id
_entity.type
_entity.pdbx_description
1 polymer ?
#
loop_
_entity_poly.entity_id
_entity_poly.type
_entity_poly.pdbx_seq_one_letter_code
_entity_poly.pdbx_strand_id
1 'polypeptide(L)'
;MSDLPPPSTPAKGSPVISTPCPTPLFPSAFSRLSQPRTVAKQLEEASAGELPLNPTIEDLPKVVWKNRRLVQEDSLARKGAKGRKSWIRSHGMFFIELNHQDQPIGHVWCCSRCDTKGRPEFFSVQATSSAADHLRKAHRITPASQSSPSDDSAIDLQSHATPKRPRLDQSIIPKAKVKAVQELSVGFAIDSDVPFTIFEHKLLKELFYQFDHELALQIPWSSSSITRELQKIFESKADIIKAELGSALTKIHISFDLWTSPNRVRHGGVKLGSWVGN
;
A
#
# COMPACT_ATOMS: atom_id res chain seq x y z
N MET A 1 -41.54 25.62 74.30
CA MET A 1 -41.75 26.17 72.94
C MET A 1 -40.40 26.06 72.26
N SER A 2 -40.16 24.96 71.55
CA SER A 2 -40.41 24.84 70.10
C SER A 2 -39.52 25.83 69.33
N ASP A 3 -38.74 25.49 68.33
CA ASP A 3 -38.48 24.29 67.54
C ASP A 3 -37.36 24.70 66.55
N LEU A 4 -36.75 23.70 65.89
CA LEU A 4 -35.93 23.78 64.67
C LEU A 4 -34.39 23.99 64.79
N PRO A 5 -33.59 23.00 64.32
CA PRO A 5 -32.16 23.14 64.09
C PRO A 5 -31.84 23.78 62.71
N PRO A 6 -30.62 24.32 62.53
CA PRO A 6 -30.18 24.98 61.29
C PRO A 6 -29.89 23.99 60.14
N PRO A 7 -29.84 24.48 58.88
CA PRO A 7 -29.94 23.65 57.69
C PRO A 7 -28.67 22.83 57.39
N SER A 8 -28.92 21.60 56.93
CA SER A 8 -27.93 20.62 56.48
C SER A 8 -27.23 21.04 55.18
N THR A 9 -25.91 21.15 55.24
CA THR A 9 -24.99 21.24 54.09
C THR A 9 -25.04 19.95 53.26
N PRO A 10 -25.11 19.98 51.92
CA PRO A 10 -25.11 18.77 51.12
C PRO A 10 -23.72 18.13 51.11
N ALA A 11 -23.68 16.83 51.41
CA ALA A 11 -22.48 16.00 51.37
C ALA A 11 -21.92 15.91 49.94
N LYS A 12 -20.61 16.12 49.84
CA LYS A 12 -19.76 15.86 48.66
C LYS A 12 -20.06 14.49 48.06
N GLY A 13 -20.55 14.46 46.83
CA GLY A 13 -20.59 13.24 46.03
C GLY A 13 -19.16 12.73 45.77
N SER A 14 -18.91 11.47 46.12
CA SER A 14 -17.70 10.75 45.74
C SER A 14 -17.71 10.48 44.22
N PRO A 15 -16.60 10.69 43.49
CA PRO A 15 -16.54 10.32 42.09
C PRO A 15 -16.50 8.79 41.97
N VAL A 16 -17.46 8.22 41.24
CA VAL A 16 -17.43 6.83 40.80
C VAL A 16 -16.28 6.70 39.82
N ILE A 17 -15.16 6.15 40.30
CA ILE A 17 -14.05 5.72 39.45
C ILE A 17 -14.54 4.48 38.69
N SER A 18 -14.93 4.67 37.44
CA SER A 18 -15.20 3.58 36.50
C SER A 18 -13.87 2.90 36.17
N THR A 19 -13.60 1.79 36.85
CA THR A 19 -12.46 0.91 36.53
C THR A 19 -12.67 0.31 35.13
N PRO A 20 -11.73 0.48 34.18
CA PRO A 20 -11.84 -0.21 32.90
C PRO A 20 -11.67 -1.73 33.11
N CYS A 21 -12.65 -2.49 32.62
CA CYS A 21 -12.69 -3.94 32.71
C CYS A 21 -11.46 -4.55 32.00
N PRO A 22 -10.69 -5.45 32.64
CA PRO A 22 -9.54 -6.07 32.00
C PRO A 22 -9.98 -7.00 30.87
N THR A 23 -9.36 -6.85 29.71
CA THR A 23 -9.51 -7.72 28.55
C THR A 23 -9.34 -9.19 28.97
N PRO A 24 -10.30 -10.09 28.68
CA PRO A 24 -10.16 -11.48 29.10
C PRO A 24 -8.97 -12.15 28.40
N LEU A 25 -8.05 -12.67 29.21
CA LEU A 25 -6.82 -13.38 28.81
C LEU A 25 -7.07 -14.77 28.18
N PHE A 26 -8.32 -15.13 27.87
CA PHE A 26 -8.69 -16.43 27.32
C PHE A 26 -9.49 -16.30 26.02
N PRO A 27 -9.22 -17.15 25.01
CA PRO A 27 -9.97 -17.13 23.77
C PRO A 27 -11.44 -17.47 24.05
N SER A 28 -12.33 -16.54 23.71
CA SER A 28 -13.78 -16.69 23.93
C SER A 28 -14.32 -17.94 23.21
N ALA A 29 -15.44 -18.49 23.69
CA ALA A 29 -16.13 -19.58 23.00
C ALA A 29 -16.50 -19.22 21.55
N PHE A 30 -16.76 -17.94 21.26
CA PHE A 30 -16.99 -17.43 19.90
C PHE A 30 -15.74 -17.50 19.02
N SER A 31 -14.55 -17.34 19.59
CA SER A 31 -13.26 -17.53 18.89
C SER A 31 -13.05 -19.00 18.46
N ARG A 32 -13.71 -19.95 19.12
CA ARG A 32 -13.69 -21.38 18.73
C ARG A 32 -14.70 -21.71 17.64
N LEU A 33 -15.74 -20.88 17.47
CA LEU A 33 -16.76 -20.99 16.42
C LEU A 33 -16.42 -20.19 15.17
N SER A 34 -15.40 -19.32 15.20
CA SER A 34 -14.98 -18.57 14.03
C SER A 34 -14.49 -19.53 12.95
N GLN A 35 -15.03 -19.38 11.73
CA GLN A 35 -14.57 -20.08 10.53
C GLN A 35 -13.03 -20.00 10.40
N PRO A 36 -12.38 -20.96 9.69
CA PRO A 36 -10.95 -20.88 9.46
C PRO A 36 -10.61 -19.50 8.87
N ARG A 37 -9.82 -18.72 9.60
CA ARG A 37 -9.55 -17.32 9.27
C ARG A 37 -8.64 -17.30 8.04
N THR A 38 -9.21 -17.05 6.87
CA THR A 38 -8.47 -17.02 5.60
C THR A 38 -7.35 -15.98 5.65
N VAL A 39 -6.27 -16.25 4.92
CA VAL A 39 -5.12 -15.35 4.74
C VAL A 39 -5.59 -14.01 4.21
N ALA A 40 -6.48 -14.01 3.21
CA ALA A 40 -7.07 -12.78 2.68
C ALA A 40 -7.78 -11.97 3.77
N LYS A 41 -8.62 -12.60 4.60
CA LYS A 41 -9.36 -11.90 5.66
C LYS A 41 -8.43 -11.32 6.73
N GLN A 42 -7.40 -12.07 7.11
CA GLN A 42 -6.37 -11.56 8.04
C GLN A 42 -5.67 -10.33 7.48
N LEU A 43 -5.36 -10.34 6.17
CA LEU A 43 -4.72 -9.22 5.52
C LEU A 43 -5.61 -7.97 5.49
N GLU A 44 -6.89 -8.13 5.15
CA GLU A 44 -7.86 -7.01 5.19
C GLU A 44 -7.97 -6.42 6.60
N GLU A 45 -8.11 -7.26 7.62
CA GLU A 45 -8.20 -6.82 9.02
C GLU A 45 -6.91 -6.16 9.51
N ALA A 46 -5.74 -6.67 9.10
CA ALA A 46 -4.45 -6.10 9.46
C ALA A 46 -4.12 -4.81 8.70
N SER A 47 -4.70 -4.62 7.51
CA SER A 47 -4.51 -3.41 6.69
C SER A 47 -5.38 -2.23 7.12
N ALA A 48 -6.30 -2.43 8.05
CA ALA A 48 -7.18 -1.38 8.57
C ALA A 48 -6.46 -0.39 9.50
N GLY A 49 -5.26 -0.72 9.99
CA GLY A 49 -4.44 0.17 10.81
C GLY A 49 -3.73 1.24 9.97
N GLU A 50 -3.65 2.46 10.50
CA GLU A 50 -2.84 3.51 9.90
C GLU A 50 -1.35 3.24 10.13
N LEU A 51 -0.55 3.35 9.08
CA LEU A 51 0.90 3.16 9.17
C LEU A 51 1.56 4.42 9.78
N PRO A 52 2.62 4.27 10.57
CA PRO A 52 3.38 5.42 11.05
C PRO A 52 4.03 6.20 9.90
N LEU A 53 4.43 7.45 10.14
CA LEU A 53 5.04 8.33 9.12
C LEU A 53 6.27 7.71 8.43
N ASN A 54 7.06 6.91 9.15
CA ASN A 54 8.24 6.22 8.62
C ASN A 54 8.06 4.72 8.83
N PRO A 55 7.26 4.05 7.99
CA PRO A 55 6.95 2.65 8.18
C PRO A 55 8.15 1.77 7.82
N THR A 56 8.35 0.76 8.65
CA THR A 56 9.32 -0.32 8.48
C THR A 56 8.61 -1.62 8.11
N ILE A 57 9.36 -2.71 7.89
CA ILE A 57 8.77 -4.03 7.63
C ILE A 57 7.93 -4.54 8.82
N GLU A 58 8.25 -4.08 10.03
CA GLU A 58 7.56 -4.51 11.25
C GLU A 58 6.15 -3.95 11.35
N ASP A 59 5.94 -2.74 10.80
CA ASP A 59 4.67 -2.02 10.78
C ASP A 59 3.71 -2.55 9.71
N LEU A 60 4.21 -3.34 8.75
CA LEU A 60 3.38 -3.85 7.67
C LEU A 60 2.36 -4.89 8.17
N PRO A 61 1.18 -4.98 7.55
CA PRO A 61 0.19 -6.02 7.86
C PRO A 61 0.79 -7.43 7.78
N LYS A 62 0.82 -8.11 8.94
CA LYS A 62 1.33 -9.49 9.06
C LYS A 62 0.18 -10.48 9.10
N VAL A 63 0.28 -11.50 8.25
CA VAL A 63 -0.57 -12.69 8.32
C VAL A 63 0.16 -13.75 9.13
N VAL A 64 -0.55 -14.35 10.09
CA VAL A 64 -0.04 -15.46 10.90
C VAL A 64 -0.80 -16.72 10.52
N TRP A 65 -0.07 -17.68 9.96
CA TRP A 65 -0.62 -18.99 9.62
C TRP A 65 0.20 -20.09 10.25
N LYS A 66 -0.40 -20.82 11.20
CA LYS A 66 0.29 -21.75 12.10
C LYS A 66 1.43 -20.98 12.82
N ASN A 67 2.69 -21.35 12.60
CA ASN A 67 3.87 -20.69 13.17
C ASN A 67 4.61 -19.79 12.16
N ARG A 68 4.00 -19.51 11.00
CA ARG A 68 4.63 -18.74 9.94
C ARG A 68 4.11 -17.31 9.97
N ARG A 69 5.03 -16.34 9.85
CA ARG A 69 4.72 -14.91 9.77
C ARG A 69 4.98 -14.43 8.37
N LEU A 70 3.96 -13.85 7.75
CA LEU A 70 3.96 -13.55 6.32
C LEU A 70 3.59 -12.08 6.10
N VAL A 71 4.37 -11.39 5.27
CA VAL A 71 4.08 -10.03 4.79
C VAL A 71 3.79 -10.09 3.30
N GLN A 72 2.77 -9.37 2.84
CA GLN A 72 2.42 -9.37 1.43
C GLN A 72 3.51 -8.69 0.59
N GLU A 73 3.96 -9.37 -0.46
CA GLU A 73 5.07 -8.88 -1.31
C GLU A 73 4.69 -7.60 -2.09
N ASP A 74 3.39 -7.38 -2.37
CA ASP A 74 2.91 -6.20 -3.10
C ASP A 74 2.93 -4.92 -2.22
N SER A 75 3.06 -5.07 -0.90
CA SER A 75 3.23 -3.97 0.06
C SER A 75 4.67 -3.46 0.14
N LEU A 76 5.61 -4.15 -0.52
CA LEU A 76 7.03 -3.81 -0.55
C LEU A 76 7.42 -3.15 -1.87
N ALA A 77 8.34 -2.20 -1.79
CA ALA A 77 8.85 -1.46 -2.94
C ALA A 77 9.64 -2.38 -3.87
N ARG A 78 9.51 -2.17 -5.18
CA ARG A 78 10.32 -2.84 -6.20
C ARG A 78 10.64 -1.88 -7.34
N LYS A 79 11.86 -1.34 -7.37
CA LYS A 79 12.33 -0.44 -8.43
C LYS A 79 12.27 -1.13 -9.79
N GLY A 80 11.64 -0.48 -10.77
CA GLY A 80 11.68 -0.90 -12.18
C GLY A 80 10.93 -2.19 -12.53
N ALA A 81 10.28 -2.87 -11.57
CA ALA A 81 9.62 -4.13 -11.84
C ALA A 81 8.15 -3.92 -12.25
N LYS A 82 7.83 -4.19 -13.52
CA LYS A 82 6.57 -4.90 -13.84
C LYS A 82 6.64 -6.17 -13.00
N GLY A 83 5.79 -6.29 -11.97
CA GLY A 83 5.90 -7.37 -10.99
C GLY A 83 5.87 -8.77 -11.63
N ARG A 84 5.95 -9.84 -10.81
CA ARG A 84 6.05 -11.24 -11.30
C ARG A 84 5.13 -11.50 -12.51
N LYS A 85 5.71 -11.92 -13.64
CA LYS A 85 5.01 -12.18 -14.92
C LYS A 85 4.41 -13.58 -15.03
N SER A 86 4.53 -14.41 -13.99
CA SER A 86 4.03 -15.78 -14.00
C SER A 86 2.50 -15.81 -14.02
N TRP A 87 1.90 -16.65 -14.86
CA TRP A 87 0.43 -16.79 -14.96
C TRP A 87 -0.23 -17.19 -13.63
N ILE A 88 0.49 -17.89 -12.74
CA ILE A 88 -0.03 -18.23 -11.40
C ILE A 88 -0.35 -17.00 -10.53
N ARG A 89 0.14 -15.80 -10.90
CA ARG A 89 -0.13 -14.54 -10.22
C ARG A 89 -1.63 -14.23 -10.15
N SER A 90 -2.41 -14.59 -11.16
CA SER A 90 -3.86 -14.34 -11.18
C SER A 90 -4.66 -15.29 -10.26
N HIS A 91 -4.00 -16.26 -9.63
CA HIS A 91 -4.66 -17.33 -8.87
C HIS A 91 -4.22 -17.40 -7.41
N GLY A 92 -3.42 -16.44 -6.95
CA GLY A 92 -2.89 -16.45 -5.58
C GLY A 92 -2.14 -15.19 -5.22
N MET A 93 -1.76 -15.12 -3.96
CA MET A 93 -1.06 -13.97 -3.37
C MET A 93 0.39 -14.35 -3.06
N PHE A 94 1.29 -13.40 -3.25
CA PHE A 94 2.71 -13.59 -2.93
C PHE A 94 3.05 -12.97 -1.58
N PHE A 95 3.85 -13.69 -0.80
CA PHE A 95 4.28 -13.30 0.52
C PHE A 95 5.79 -13.46 0.69
N ILE A 96 6.34 -12.65 1.58
CA ILE A 96 7.65 -12.84 2.19
C ILE A 96 7.42 -13.46 3.57
N GLU A 97 8.08 -14.57 3.82
CA GLU A 97 8.10 -15.20 5.12
C GLU A 97 9.21 -14.59 5.98
N LEU A 98 8.89 -14.33 7.24
CA LEU A 98 9.78 -13.69 8.20
C LEU A 98 10.20 -14.68 9.30
N ASN A 99 11.45 -14.58 9.76
CA ASN A 99 11.90 -15.23 11.00
C ASN A 99 11.33 -14.52 12.24
N HIS A 100 11.71 -14.96 13.45
CA HIS A 100 11.32 -14.37 14.73
C HIS A 100 11.80 -12.92 14.97
N GLN A 101 12.81 -12.47 14.22
CA GLN A 101 13.38 -11.12 14.26
C GLN A 101 12.88 -10.25 13.09
N ASP A 102 11.79 -10.65 12.43
CA ASP A 102 11.19 -9.95 11.29
C ASP A 102 12.12 -9.78 10.07
N GLN A 103 13.14 -10.63 9.96
CA GLN A 103 14.00 -10.72 8.79
C GLN A 103 13.43 -11.68 7.75
N PRO A 104 13.53 -11.36 6.45
CA PRO A 104 13.02 -12.21 5.38
C PRO A 104 13.80 -13.51 5.28
N ILE A 105 13.10 -14.65 5.33
CA ILE A 105 13.70 -15.99 5.15
C ILE A 105 13.34 -16.64 3.83
N GLY A 106 12.26 -16.21 3.17
CA GLY A 106 11.85 -16.83 1.91
C GLY A 106 10.63 -16.20 1.29
N HIS A 107 10.35 -16.61 0.04
CA HIS A 107 9.19 -16.16 -0.72
C HIS A 107 8.25 -17.31 -0.94
N VAL A 108 6.98 -17.09 -0.63
CA VAL A 108 5.93 -18.08 -0.83
C VAL A 108 4.76 -17.50 -1.59
N TRP A 109 4.05 -18.38 -2.29
CA TRP A 109 2.80 -18.08 -2.96
C TRP A 109 1.68 -18.88 -2.30
N CYS A 110 0.59 -18.22 -1.96
CA CYS A 110 -0.62 -18.84 -1.41
C CYS A 110 -1.69 -18.93 -2.48
N CYS A 111 -2.25 -20.12 -2.70
CA CYS A 111 -3.34 -20.32 -3.64
C CYS A 111 -4.65 -19.70 -3.12
N SER A 112 -5.25 -18.76 -3.85
CA SER A 112 -6.50 -18.10 -3.43
C SER A 112 -7.67 -19.07 -3.30
N ARG A 113 -7.74 -20.11 -4.14
CA ARG A 113 -8.82 -21.11 -4.11
C ARG A 113 -8.73 -22.05 -2.91
N CYS A 114 -7.52 -22.28 -2.40
CA CYS A 114 -7.31 -23.04 -1.16
C CYS A 114 -7.56 -22.15 0.06
N ASP A 115 -7.16 -20.89 -0.02
CA ASP A 115 -7.42 -19.91 1.04
C ASP A 115 -8.92 -19.70 1.29
N THR A 116 -9.74 -19.56 0.24
CA THR A 116 -11.20 -19.41 0.38
C THR A 116 -11.88 -20.64 0.98
N LYS A 117 -11.25 -21.82 0.89
CA LYS A 117 -11.71 -23.05 1.57
C LYS A 117 -11.28 -23.13 3.04
N GLY A 118 -10.57 -22.12 3.54
CA GLY A 118 -10.03 -22.11 4.90
C GLY A 118 -8.85 -23.05 5.10
N ARG A 119 -8.25 -23.56 4.02
CA ARG A 119 -7.11 -24.48 4.04
C ARG A 119 -6.02 -23.97 3.07
N PRO A 120 -5.43 -22.79 3.33
CA PRO A 120 -4.41 -22.21 2.47
C PRO A 120 -3.21 -23.15 2.29
N GLU A 121 -2.82 -23.32 1.03
CA GLU A 121 -1.62 -24.05 0.64
C GLU A 121 -0.57 -23.07 0.12
N PHE A 122 0.66 -23.24 0.61
CA PHE A 122 1.79 -22.36 0.31
C PHE A 122 2.85 -23.09 -0.48
N PHE A 123 3.39 -22.41 -1.49
CA PHE A 123 4.40 -22.95 -2.40
C PHE A 123 5.60 -22.02 -2.47
N SER A 124 6.82 -22.57 -2.46
CA SER A 124 8.04 -21.79 -2.66
C SER A 124 8.05 -21.11 -4.04
N VAL A 125 8.50 -19.86 -4.11
CA VAL A 125 8.56 -19.08 -5.36
C VAL A 125 9.90 -19.23 -6.09
N GLN A 126 10.83 -20.06 -5.58
CA GLN A 126 12.09 -20.35 -6.28
C GLN A 126 11.84 -20.94 -7.68
N ALA A 127 10.80 -21.76 -7.81
CA ALA A 127 10.24 -22.27 -9.06
C ALA A 127 8.71 -22.25 -8.99
N THR A 128 8.04 -21.91 -10.10
CA THR A 128 6.57 -21.86 -10.16
C THR A 128 5.92 -23.19 -10.52
N SER A 129 6.70 -24.25 -10.73
CA SER A 129 6.23 -25.56 -11.18
C SER A 129 5.29 -26.21 -10.17
N SER A 130 5.65 -26.23 -8.89
CA SER A 130 4.82 -26.82 -7.83
C SER A 130 3.47 -26.12 -7.69
N ALA A 131 3.45 -24.78 -7.72
CA ALA A 131 2.23 -23.99 -7.71
C ALA A 131 1.37 -24.23 -8.96
N ALA A 132 1.99 -24.28 -10.14
CA ALA A 132 1.30 -24.59 -11.40
C ALA A 132 0.71 -26.01 -11.39
N ASP A 133 1.45 -27.00 -10.88
CA ASP A 133 1.00 -28.38 -10.75
C ASP A 133 -0.19 -28.50 -9.79
N HIS A 134 -0.14 -27.77 -8.67
CA HIS A 134 -1.25 -27.67 -7.73
C HIS A 134 -2.50 -27.12 -8.41
N LEU A 135 -2.38 -25.99 -9.13
CA LEU A 135 -3.51 -25.40 -9.87
C LEU A 135 -4.13 -26.39 -10.86
N ARG A 136 -3.30 -27.16 -11.58
CA ARG A 136 -3.76 -28.20 -12.52
C ARG A 136 -4.46 -29.35 -11.81
N LYS A 137 -3.85 -29.92 -10.77
CA LYS A 137 -4.34 -31.13 -10.09
C LYS A 137 -5.53 -30.86 -9.17
N ALA A 138 -5.45 -29.81 -8.33
CA ALA A 138 -6.44 -29.52 -7.30
C ALA A 138 -7.59 -28.64 -7.78
N HIS A 139 -7.33 -27.78 -8.79
CA HIS A 139 -8.31 -26.79 -9.25
C HIS A 139 -8.68 -26.91 -10.74
N ARG A 140 -8.02 -27.82 -11.49
CA ARG A 140 -8.20 -27.96 -12.95
C ARG A 140 -7.96 -26.66 -13.71
N ILE A 141 -7.09 -25.80 -13.18
CA ILE A 141 -6.69 -24.55 -13.82
C ILE A 141 -5.38 -24.81 -14.55
N THR A 142 -5.43 -24.74 -15.87
CA THR A 142 -4.26 -24.73 -16.74
C THR A 142 -3.94 -23.29 -17.15
N PRO A 143 -2.69 -22.98 -17.53
CA PRO A 143 -2.42 -21.75 -18.23
C PRO A 143 -3.28 -21.77 -19.49
N ALA A 144 -4.23 -20.85 -19.61
CA ALA A 144 -4.88 -20.61 -20.89
C ALA A 144 -3.76 -20.37 -21.91
N SER A 145 -3.81 -21.07 -23.04
CA SER A 145 -2.88 -20.86 -24.15
C SER A 145 -2.71 -19.37 -24.33
N GLN A 146 -1.48 -18.89 -24.20
CA GLN A 146 -1.16 -17.48 -24.45
C GLN A 146 -1.56 -17.21 -25.90
N SER A 147 -2.78 -16.70 -26.12
CA SER A 147 -3.23 -16.25 -27.43
C SER A 147 -2.50 -14.94 -27.71
N SER A 148 -1.27 -15.09 -28.18
CA SER A 148 -0.62 -14.08 -29.01
C SER A 148 -1.10 -14.33 -30.44
N PRO A 149 -1.37 -13.30 -31.25
CA PRO A 149 -1.67 -13.50 -32.65
C PRO A 149 -0.45 -14.13 -33.35
N SER A 150 -0.72 -15.13 -34.18
CA SER A 150 0.23 -15.84 -35.04
C SER A 150 1.18 -14.88 -35.78
N ASP A 151 2.47 -15.20 -35.87
CA ASP A 151 2.96 -16.05 -36.99
C ASP A 151 4.42 -16.49 -36.80
N ASP A 152 4.74 -17.56 -37.51
CA ASP A 152 6.05 -17.99 -38.02
C ASP A 152 6.89 -19.05 -37.25
N SER A 153 6.64 -20.29 -37.66
CA SER A 153 7.59 -21.33 -38.10
C SER A 153 8.57 -22.00 -37.12
N ALA A 154 8.55 -23.33 -37.21
CA ALA A 154 9.29 -24.33 -36.45
C ALA A 154 10.82 -24.28 -36.64
N ILE A 155 11.58 -24.61 -35.58
CA ILE A 155 12.49 -25.78 -35.51
C ILE A 155 13.06 -25.94 -34.09
N ASP A 156 13.19 -27.20 -33.69
CA ASP A 156 13.71 -27.71 -32.42
C ASP A 156 15.24 -27.53 -32.35
N LEU A 157 15.76 -26.82 -31.34
CA LEU A 157 17.19 -26.72 -31.06
C LEU A 157 17.42 -26.65 -29.54
N GLN A 158 18.06 -27.72 -29.05
CA GLN A 158 18.70 -27.92 -27.75
C GLN A 158 19.05 -26.60 -27.04
N SER A 159 18.23 -26.19 -26.08
CA SER A 159 18.47 -24.97 -25.31
C SER A 159 19.60 -25.19 -24.31
N HIS A 160 20.81 -24.78 -24.69
CA HIS A 160 21.89 -24.51 -23.75
C HIS A 160 21.36 -23.62 -22.61
N ALA A 161 21.56 -24.07 -21.37
CA ALA A 161 21.15 -23.35 -20.17
C ALA A 161 21.78 -21.96 -20.17
N THR A 162 20.96 -20.95 -20.51
CA THR A 162 21.36 -19.56 -20.36
C THR A 162 21.64 -19.29 -18.88
N PRO A 163 22.71 -18.55 -18.55
CA PRO A 163 22.99 -18.18 -17.17
C PRO A 163 21.77 -17.42 -16.65
N LYS A 164 21.18 -17.94 -15.56
CA LYS A 164 20.03 -17.36 -14.88
C LYS A 164 20.30 -15.87 -14.66
N ARG A 165 19.53 -15.00 -15.32
CA ARG A 165 19.54 -13.57 -15.02
C ARG A 165 19.49 -13.39 -13.49
N PRO A 166 20.39 -12.58 -12.89
CA PRO A 166 20.27 -12.21 -11.50
C PRO A 166 18.85 -11.68 -11.25
N ARG A 167 18.13 -12.31 -10.33
CA ARG A 167 16.81 -11.82 -9.92
C ARG A 167 17.09 -10.53 -9.15
N LEU A 168 16.64 -9.40 -9.70
CA LEU A 168 16.70 -8.05 -9.12
C LEU A 168 16.43 -8.08 -7.61
N ASP A 169 17.25 -7.32 -6.88
CA ASP A 169 17.32 -7.30 -5.41
C ASP A 169 15.95 -7.16 -4.75
N GLN A 170 15.72 -8.02 -3.78
CA GLN A 170 14.51 -8.08 -2.99
C GLN A 170 14.55 -6.95 -1.97
N SER A 171 13.66 -5.98 -2.09
CA SER A 171 13.57 -4.88 -1.15
C SER A 171 12.62 -5.22 -0.01
N ILE A 172 13.07 -4.91 1.21
CA ILE A 172 12.27 -4.95 2.45
C ILE A 172 11.62 -3.59 2.75
N ILE A 173 11.82 -2.60 1.88
CA ILE A 173 11.33 -1.24 2.10
C ILE A 173 9.83 -1.20 1.82
N PRO A 174 9.00 -0.75 2.76
CA PRO A 174 7.58 -0.55 2.53
C PRO A 174 7.32 0.39 1.35
N LYS A 175 6.39 0.00 0.48
CA LYS A 175 5.93 0.85 -0.64
C LYS A 175 5.31 2.14 -0.13
N ALA A 176 4.65 2.09 1.03
CA ALA A 176 4.11 3.27 1.71
C ALA A 176 5.21 4.29 2.04
N LYS A 177 6.38 3.85 2.52
CA LYS A 177 7.54 4.71 2.78
C LYS A 177 8.04 5.39 1.50
N VAL A 178 8.17 4.63 0.42
CA VAL A 178 8.55 5.19 -0.90
C VAL A 178 7.55 6.25 -1.35
N LYS A 179 6.24 5.96 -1.25
CA LYS A 179 5.19 6.89 -1.63
C LYS A 179 5.23 8.17 -0.78
N ALA A 180 5.41 8.04 0.53
CA ALA A 180 5.53 9.18 1.44
C ALA A 180 6.70 10.10 1.05
N VAL A 181 7.87 9.51 0.75
CA VAL A 181 9.02 10.31 0.28
C VAL A 181 8.74 10.98 -1.06
N GLN A 182 8.05 10.31 -1.99
CA GLN A 182 7.67 10.91 -3.27
C GLN A 182 6.69 12.08 -3.08
N GLU A 183 5.68 11.93 -2.22
CA GLU A 183 4.74 13.00 -1.89
C GLU A 183 5.47 14.20 -1.25
N LEU A 184 6.37 13.95 -0.30
CA LEU A 184 7.22 15.00 0.30
C LEU A 184 8.13 15.68 -0.73
N SER A 185 8.68 14.92 -1.68
CA SER A 185 9.54 15.47 -2.74
C SER A 185 8.76 16.40 -3.66
N VAL A 186 7.54 16.02 -4.06
CA VAL A 186 6.65 16.88 -4.84
C VAL A 186 6.27 18.13 -4.04
N GLY A 187 5.92 17.97 -2.77
CA GLY A 187 5.59 19.09 -1.88
C GLY A 187 6.74 20.09 -1.76
N PHE A 188 7.96 19.60 -1.50
CA PHE A 188 9.17 20.43 -1.46
C PHE A 188 9.39 21.20 -2.75
N ALA A 189 9.25 20.54 -3.91
CA ALA A 189 9.48 21.20 -5.20
C ALA A 189 8.50 22.37 -5.44
N ILE A 190 7.24 22.20 -5.04
CA ILE A 190 6.19 23.21 -5.18
C ILE A 190 6.36 24.33 -4.17
N ASP A 191 6.56 23.99 -2.89
CA ASP A 191 6.65 24.96 -1.80
C ASP A 191 7.90 25.85 -1.92
N SER A 192 9.03 25.26 -2.36
CA SER A 192 10.28 25.97 -2.55
C SER A 192 10.46 26.59 -3.95
N ASP A 193 9.47 26.46 -4.84
CA ASP A 193 9.51 26.94 -6.23
C ASP A 193 10.79 26.53 -6.99
N VAL A 194 11.17 25.26 -6.88
CA VAL A 194 12.37 24.71 -7.53
C VAL A 194 11.99 23.80 -8.71
N PRO A 195 12.80 23.75 -9.78
CA PRO A 195 12.51 22.87 -10.90
C PRO A 195 12.58 21.40 -10.49
N PHE A 196 11.74 20.53 -11.08
CA PHE A 196 11.75 19.08 -10.78
C PHE A 196 13.08 18.38 -11.09
N THR A 197 13.95 19.01 -11.89
CA THR A 197 15.32 18.55 -12.14
C THR A 197 16.22 18.67 -10.90
N ILE A 198 15.79 19.34 -9.83
CA ILE A 198 16.55 19.45 -8.57
C ILE A 198 16.92 18.07 -8.02
N PHE A 199 16.02 17.09 -8.11
CA PHE A 199 16.26 15.71 -7.66
C PHE A 199 17.26 14.95 -8.54
N GLU A 200 17.58 15.48 -9.72
CA GLU A 200 18.61 14.92 -10.58
C GLU A 200 20.02 15.40 -10.21
N HIS A 201 20.12 16.44 -9.38
CA HIS A 201 21.38 17.05 -8.95
C HIS A 201 22.27 16.06 -8.18
N LYS A 202 23.56 16.03 -8.55
CA LYS A 202 24.52 15.03 -8.05
C LYS A 202 24.68 15.08 -6.53
N LEU A 203 24.87 16.27 -5.96
CA LEU A 203 25.07 16.43 -4.51
C LEU A 203 23.83 16.03 -3.70
N LEU A 204 22.64 16.30 -4.24
CA LEU A 204 21.39 15.97 -3.55
C LEU A 204 21.16 14.44 -3.56
N LYS A 205 21.45 13.77 -4.69
CA LYS A 205 21.44 12.31 -4.76
C LYS A 205 22.42 11.68 -3.78
N GLU A 206 23.65 12.21 -3.70
CA GLU A 206 24.65 11.73 -2.76
C GLU A 206 24.15 11.87 -1.31
N LEU A 207 23.56 13.02 -0.97
CA LEU A 207 22.94 13.23 0.34
C LEU A 207 21.90 12.14 0.65
N PHE A 208 21.00 11.81 -0.27
CA PHE A 208 20.02 10.74 -0.07
C PHE A 208 20.67 9.35 0.10
N TYR A 209 21.72 9.05 -0.67
CA TYR A 209 22.45 7.78 -0.54
C TYR A 209 23.15 7.64 0.81
N GLN A 210 23.61 8.74 1.42
CA GLN A 210 24.25 8.72 2.74
C GLN A 210 23.26 8.42 3.87
N PHE A 211 21.99 8.81 3.73
CA PHE A 211 20.98 8.54 4.76
C PHE A 211 20.40 7.13 4.66
N ASP A 212 19.97 6.71 3.47
CA ASP A 212 19.38 5.39 3.25
C ASP A 212 19.59 4.97 1.80
N HIS A 213 20.68 4.23 1.57
CA HIS A 213 21.08 3.81 0.23
C HIS A 213 20.01 2.98 -0.47
N GLU A 214 19.44 2.01 0.24
CA GLU A 214 18.43 1.09 -0.30
C GLU A 214 17.14 1.86 -0.66
N LEU A 215 16.70 2.79 0.18
CA LEU A 215 15.53 3.63 -0.09
C LEU A 215 15.75 4.56 -1.27
N ALA A 216 16.89 5.23 -1.32
CA ALA A 216 17.26 6.11 -2.42
C ALA A 216 17.30 5.36 -3.75
N LEU A 217 17.69 4.08 -3.75
CA LEU A 217 17.59 3.22 -4.92
C LEU A 217 16.14 2.95 -5.31
N GLN A 218 15.19 2.79 -4.40
CA GLN A 218 13.79 2.50 -4.76
C GLN A 218 13.06 3.68 -5.41
N ILE A 219 13.48 4.91 -5.15
CA ILE A 219 12.77 6.11 -5.60
C ILE A 219 13.20 6.51 -7.02
N PRO A 220 12.26 6.74 -7.96
CA PRO A 220 12.57 7.23 -9.28
C PRO A 220 12.74 8.76 -9.28
N TRP A 221 13.96 9.22 -9.05
CA TRP A 221 14.32 10.65 -8.91
C TRP A 221 14.29 11.50 -10.20
N SER A 222 13.87 10.95 -11.35
CA SER A 222 13.85 11.74 -12.58
C SER A 222 12.75 12.80 -12.53
N SER A 223 13.01 13.95 -13.15
CA SER A 223 12.03 15.02 -13.37
C SER A 223 10.71 14.47 -13.90
N SER A 224 10.75 13.64 -14.94
CA SER A 224 9.59 12.94 -15.50
C SER A 224 8.82 12.07 -14.51
N SER A 225 9.52 11.44 -13.56
CA SER A 225 8.88 10.59 -12.54
C SER A 225 8.23 11.43 -11.45
N ILE A 226 8.86 12.52 -11.03
CA ILE A 226 8.30 13.49 -10.08
C ILE A 226 7.09 14.21 -10.69
N THR A 227 7.16 14.63 -11.95
CA THR A 227 6.01 15.21 -12.68
C THR A 227 4.85 14.24 -12.77
N ARG A 228 5.11 12.96 -13.09
CA ARG A 228 4.07 11.93 -13.10
C ARG A 228 3.47 11.73 -11.71
N GLU A 229 4.25 11.82 -10.65
CA GLU A 229 3.72 11.69 -9.29
C GLU A 229 2.87 12.90 -8.90
N LEU A 230 3.31 14.12 -9.23
CA LEU A 230 2.48 15.32 -9.10
C LEU A 230 1.14 15.15 -9.82
N GLN A 231 1.15 14.66 -11.06
CA GLN A 231 -0.08 14.44 -11.82
C GLN A 231 -1.03 13.47 -11.09
N LYS A 232 -0.53 12.36 -10.53
CA LYS A 232 -1.36 11.42 -9.76
C LYS A 232 -1.92 12.04 -8.48
N ILE A 233 -1.09 12.80 -7.76
CA ILE A 233 -1.52 13.49 -6.54
C ILE A 233 -2.62 14.50 -6.89
N PHE A 234 -2.41 15.28 -7.96
CA PHE A 234 -3.40 16.22 -8.47
C PHE A 234 -4.70 15.52 -8.86
N GLU A 235 -4.66 14.47 -9.66
CA GLU A 235 -5.84 13.70 -10.08
C GLU A 235 -6.60 13.14 -8.86
N SER A 236 -5.88 12.53 -7.92
CA SER A 236 -6.48 11.99 -6.70
C SER A 236 -7.17 13.07 -5.86
N LYS A 237 -6.54 14.24 -5.70
CA LYS A 237 -7.13 15.37 -4.94
C LYS A 237 -8.26 16.05 -5.73
N ALA A 238 -8.13 16.14 -7.05
CA ALA A 238 -9.15 16.69 -7.92
C ALA A 238 -10.43 15.85 -7.87
N ASP A 239 -10.34 14.53 -7.80
CA ASP A 239 -11.51 13.66 -7.69
C ASP A 239 -12.24 13.83 -6.35
N ILE A 240 -11.50 14.07 -5.25
CA ILE A 240 -12.08 14.45 -3.96
C ILE A 240 -12.84 15.78 -4.09
N ILE A 241 -12.17 16.80 -4.62
CA ILE A 241 -12.78 18.13 -4.81
C ILE A 241 -14.01 18.05 -5.74
N LYS A 242 -13.97 17.26 -6.80
CA LYS A 242 -15.12 17.05 -7.69
C LYS A 242 -16.29 16.40 -6.95
N ALA A 243 -16.03 15.41 -6.10
CA ALA A 243 -17.07 14.78 -5.30
C ALA A 243 -17.70 15.77 -4.29
N GLU A 244 -16.87 16.60 -3.65
CA GLU A 244 -17.33 17.67 -2.76
C GLU A 244 -18.16 18.72 -3.53
N LEU A 245 -17.68 19.17 -4.69
CA LEU A 245 -18.42 20.12 -5.54
C LEU A 245 -19.74 19.52 -6.04
N GLY A 246 -19.77 18.23 -6.39
CA GLY A 246 -20.99 17.53 -6.82
C GLY A 246 -22.05 17.39 -5.73
N SER A 247 -21.65 17.49 -4.46
CA SER A 247 -22.53 17.43 -3.29
C SER A 247 -22.69 18.79 -2.58
N ALA A 248 -22.19 19.87 -3.18
CA ALA A 248 -22.22 21.20 -2.59
C ALA A 248 -23.66 21.68 -2.34
N LEU A 249 -23.91 22.18 -1.12
CA LEU A 249 -25.23 22.69 -0.72
C LEU A 249 -25.53 24.07 -1.31
N THR A 250 -24.47 24.82 -1.62
CA THR A 250 -24.55 26.19 -2.15
C THR A 250 -24.32 26.22 -3.66
N LYS A 251 -24.85 27.24 -4.32
CA LYS A 251 -24.50 27.55 -5.70
C LYS A 251 -22.99 27.81 -5.81
N ILE A 252 -22.35 27.12 -6.75
CA ILE A 252 -20.93 27.32 -7.06
C ILE A 252 -20.82 28.49 -8.03
N HIS A 253 -20.16 29.56 -7.60
CA HIS A 253 -19.86 30.70 -8.47
C HIS A 253 -18.54 30.46 -9.20
N ILE A 254 -18.51 30.68 -10.52
CA ILE A 254 -17.31 30.54 -11.35
C ILE A 254 -16.97 31.90 -11.93
N SER A 255 -15.70 32.28 -11.83
CA SER A 255 -15.16 33.52 -12.40
C SER A 255 -14.04 33.20 -13.40
N PHE A 256 -13.94 34.02 -14.43
CA PHE A 256 -12.94 33.89 -15.47
C PHE A 256 -11.95 35.04 -15.34
N ASP A 257 -10.67 34.71 -15.30
CA ASP A 257 -9.58 35.67 -15.31
C ASP A 257 -8.88 35.60 -16.67
N LEU A 258 -8.67 36.74 -17.31
CA LEU A 258 -8.09 36.85 -18.64
C LEU A 258 -7.00 37.90 -18.60
N TRP A 259 -5.75 37.51 -18.88
CA TRP A 259 -4.62 38.43 -18.93
C TRP A 259 -3.73 38.14 -20.14
N THR A 260 -2.94 39.13 -20.55
CA THR A 260 -1.95 38.96 -21.61
C THR A 260 -0.57 39.18 -21.03
N SER A 261 0.33 38.21 -21.20
CA SER A 261 1.71 38.35 -20.73
C SER A 261 2.49 39.33 -21.62
N PRO A 262 3.60 39.91 -21.13
CA PRO A 262 4.46 40.79 -21.92
C PRO A 262 4.95 40.17 -23.24
N ASN A 263 5.03 38.82 -23.30
CA ASN A 263 5.37 38.06 -24.49
C ASN A 263 4.21 37.92 -25.49
N ARG A 264 3.14 38.72 -25.35
CA ARG A 264 1.92 38.72 -26.17
C ARG A 264 1.16 37.39 -26.18
N VAL A 265 1.39 36.55 -25.17
CA VAL A 265 0.62 35.32 -24.99
C VAL A 265 -0.61 35.66 -24.13
N ARG A 266 -1.80 35.32 -24.62
CA ARG A 266 -3.03 35.44 -23.85
C ARG A 266 -3.18 34.21 -22.96
N HIS A 267 -3.45 34.45 -21.69
CA HIS A 267 -3.70 33.44 -20.68
C HIS A 267 -5.12 33.58 -20.15
N GLY A 268 -5.73 32.45 -19.78
CA GLY A 268 -7.04 32.41 -19.14
C GLY A 268 -6.98 31.49 -17.93
N GLY A 269 -7.44 31.99 -16.79
CA GLY A 269 -7.65 31.25 -15.56
C GLY A 269 -9.14 31.07 -15.28
N VAL A 270 -9.51 29.93 -14.71
CA VAL A 270 -10.85 29.71 -14.14
C VAL A 270 -10.68 29.64 -12.64
N LYS A 271 -11.43 30.48 -11.90
CA LYS A 271 -11.42 30.49 -10.44
C LYS A 271 -12.80 30.12 -9.93
N LEU A 272 -12.85 29.04 -9.13
CA LEU A 272 -14.01 28.66 -8.35
C LEU A 272 -14.13 29.60 -7.13
N GLY A 273 -15.31 30.17 -6.93
CA GLY A 273 -15.68 30.89 -5.71
C GLY A 273 -15.92 29.93 -4.55
N SER A 274 -16.15 30.44 -3.34
CA SER A 274 -16.39 29.62 -2.16
C SER A 274 -17.67 28.78 -2.27
N TRP A 275 -17.64 27.55 -1.76
CA TRP A 275 -18.80 26.67 -1.60
C TRP A 275 -18.87 26.11 -0.18
N VAL A 276 -20.05 25.66 0.23
CA VAL A 276 -20.26 24.91 1.47
C VAL A 276 -20.45 23.44 1.13
N GLY A 277 -19.57 22.59 1.67
CA GLY A 277 -19.68 21.14 1.62
C GLY A 277 -20.74 20.60 2.59
N ASN A 278 -21.15 19.35 2.38
CA ASN A 278 -22.08 18.64 3.26
C ASN A 278 -21.38 18.06 4.49
#